data_AF-A0A158KHV2-F1
#
_entry.id   AF-A0A158KHV2-F1
#
_cell.length_a   1.000
_cell.length_b   1.000
_cell.length_c   1.000
_cell.angle_alpha   90.00
_cell.angle_beta   90.00
_cell.angle_gamma   90.00
#
_symmetry.space_group_name_H-M   'P 1'
#
loop_
_entity.id
_entity.type
_entity.pdbx_description
1 polymer ?
#
loop_
_entity_poly.entity_id
_entity_poly.type
_entity_poly.pdbx_seq_one_letter_code
_entity_poly.pdbx_strand_id
1 'polypeptide(L)'
;MSKKQIILNAFNMNCVGHINHGLWTHPRDRSTDYRKLSYWTDLAKLLERGLFDGLFIADIVGVYDIYGRSVDVTLKESVQLPVNDPMMLVSAMAAATRNLGFGITVNLTYEAPYLLARRFSTLDHLTEGRIGWNIVTGYLDSAARAMGSTEMIAHDERYERADEYLDVLYKLWEGSWQDDAVLRDRAGRVFADPSKVRKLHHHGRYYDVEGYHLCEPSPQRTPVLFQAGSSGRGQAFAVRHAECVFVSSQSKEGTRKLVNALRAQAVEAGRAPGDLKIIMGITVVVGRTQREAEEKFAEYARYASPEAGLAHFAAGSGIDYSTYAPDDELAPPGGHKGCGIESSVQRVTDGKRGVTVRHLLDQMQLGGRYTTIVGDAVQVADALQSWVDEAGIDGFNLTRTVTPESYEDFIDLVIPELQSRGIYKTAYAEGTLREKLFGGGARLGARHTGAAFRDLSGQAT
;
A
#
# COMPACT_ATOMS: atom_id res chain seq x y z
N MET A 1 30.11 9.91 0.58
CA MET A 1 28.87 9.49 1.26
C MET A 1 28.27 8.35 0.45
N SER A 2 27.76 7.28 1.06
CA SER A 2 27.09 6.21 0.31
C SER A 2 25.80 6.77 -0.32
N LYS A 3 25.49 6.37 -1.56
CA LYS A 3 24.24 6.76 -2.22
C LYS A 3 23.05 6.09 -1.51
N LYS A 4 21.92 6.79 -1.45
CA LYS A 4 20.66 6.24 -0.91
C LYS A 4 20.28 5.00 -1.72
N GLN A 5 20.00 3.89 -1.02
CA GLN A 5 19.46 2.69 -1.64
C GLN A 5 17.96 2.86 -1.88
N ILE A 6 17.51 2.49 -3.08
CA ILE A 6 16.11 2.54 -3.48
C ILE A 6 15.36 1.40 -2.79
N ILE A 7 14.29 1.75 -2.05
CA ILE A 7 13.32 0.77 -1.56
C ILE A 7 12.46 0.33 -2.74
N LEU A 8 12.26 -0.97 -2.92
CA LEU A 8 11.49 -1.51 -4.04
C LEU A 8 10.48 -2.54 -3.56
N ASN A 9 9.20 -2.24 -3.75
CA ASN A 9 8.11 -3.19 -3.53
C ASN A 9 7.46 -3.57 -4.86
N ALA A 10 6.98 -4.80 -4.95
CA ALA A 10 6.08 -5.22 -6.01
C ALA A 10 4.65 -4.85 -5.62
N PHE A 11 3.93 -4.12 -6.48
CA PHE A 11 2.58 -3.67 -6.20
C PHE A 11 1.55 -4.56 -6.89
N ASN A 12 0.86 -5.34 -6.08
CA ASN A 12 -0.04 -6.40 -6.50
C ASN A 12 -1.36 -6.32 -5.71
N MET A 13 -2.30 -7.20 -6.02
CA MET A 13 -3.62 -7.29 -5.41
C MET A 13 -4.16 -8.68 -5.70
N ASN A 14 -4.88 -9.28 -4.75
CA ASN A 14 -5.42 -10.63 -4.87
C ASN A 14 -6.68 -10.67 -5.77
N CYS A 15 -6.50 -10.29 -7.03
CA CYS A 15 -7.50 -10.17 -8.09
C CYS A 15 -6.82 -10.37 -9.46
N VAL A 16 -7.62 -10.39 -10.53
CA VAL A 16 -7.11 -10.47 -11.91
C VAL A 16 -6.60 -9.10 -12.38
N GLY A 17 -7.48 -8.12 -12.61
CA GLY A 17 -7.11 -6.75 -12.99
C GLY A 17 -6.85 -5.86 -11.76
N HIS A 18 -5.70 -5.18 -11.73
CA HIS A 18 -5.33 -4.29 -10.62
C HIS A 18 -5.20 -2.84 -11.06
N ILE A 19 -4.04 -2.43 -11.54
CA ILE A 19 -3.84 -1.02 -11.90
C ILE A 19 -3.80 -0.81 -13.41
N ASN A 20 -3.11 -1.68 -14.14
CA ASN A 20 -3.02 -1.63 -15.60
C ASN A 20 -4.07 -2.59 -16.20
N HIS A 21 -5.26 -2.06 -16.46
CA HIS A 21 -6.44 -2.87 -16.81
C HIS A 21 -6.45 -3.37 -18.25
N GLY A 22 -7.17 -4.46 -18.50
CA GLY A 22 -7.27 -5.15 -19.81
C GLY A 22 -6.16 -6.18 -20.09
N LEU A 23 -4.98 -6.00 -19.49
CA LEU A 23 -3.79 -6.81 -19.76
C LEU A 23 -3.92 -8.31 -19.43
N TRP A 24 -4.94 -8.72 -18.67
CA TRP A 24 -5.21 -10.13 -18.37
C TRP A 24 -5.49 -10.98 -19.63
N THR A 25 -5.85 -10.32 -20.74
CA THR A 25 -6.08 -10.96 -22.05
C THR A 25 -4.79 -11.24 -22.82
N HIS A 26 -3.66 -10.66 -22.39
CA HIS A 26 -2.37 -10.87 -23.02
C HIS A 26 -1.93 -12.35 -22.86
N PRO A 27 -1.48 -13.06 -23.93
CA PRO A 27 -1.22 -14.50 -23.88
C PRO A 27 -0.13 -14.95 -22.90
N ARG A 28 0.80 -14.04 -22.55
CA ARG A 28 1.83 -14.23 -21.52
C ARG A 28 1.38 -13.91 -20.10
N ASP A 29 0.20 -13.30 -19.92
CA ASP A 29 -0.29 -12.92 -18.61
C ASP A 29 -0.86 -14.12 -17.85
N ARG A 30 -0.58 -14.19 -16.56
CA ARG A 30 -1.01 -15.24 -15.65
C ARG A 30 -1.83 -14.73 -14.47
N SER A 31 -2.32 -13.49 -14.49
CA SER A 31 -3.12 -12.93 -13.40
C SER A 31 -4.41 -13.71 -13.12
N THR A 32 -4.93 -14.44 -14.10
CA THR A 32 -6.09 -15.34 -13.93
C THR A 32 -5.80 -16.54 -13.00
N ASP A 33 -4.52 -16.84 -12.75
CA ASP A 33 -4.07 -17.84 -11.78
C ASP A 33 -4.11 -17.35 -10.32
N TYR A 34 -4.60 -16.13 -10.02
CA TYR A 34 -4.64 -15.56 -8.65
C TYR A 34 -5.29 -16.48 -7.59
N ARG A 35 -6.13 -17.44 -7.99
CA ARG A 35 -6.77 -18.42 -7.08
C ARG A 35 -5.86 -19.59 -6.69
N LYS A 36 -4.72 -19.76 -7.37
CA LYS A 36 -3.77 -20.85 -7.14
C LYS A 36 -2.73 -20.39 -6.14
N LEU A 37 -2.56 -21.13 -5.05
CA LEU A 37 -1.53 -20.83 -4.06
C LEU A 37 -0.12 -20.80 -4.67
N SER A 38 0.14 -21.68 -5.65
CA SER A 38 1.42 -21.75 -6.34
C SER A 38 1.78 -20.46 -7.08
N TYR A 39 0.78 -19.76 -7.65
CA TYR A 39 1.01 -18.46 -8.31
C TYR A 39 1.66 -17.46 -7.34
N TRP A 40 1.13 -17.37 -6.13
CA TRP A 40 1.63 -16.46 -5.09
C TRP A 40 2.98 -16.89 -4.53
N THR A 41 3.18 -18.18 -4.28
CA THR A 41 4.49 -18.66 -3.79
C THR A 41 5.59 -18.51 -4.84
N ASP A 42 5.27 -18.71 -6.12
CA ASP A 42 6.24 -18.54 -7.21
C ASP A 42 6.56 -17.07 -7.43
N LEU A 43 5.56 -16.19 -7.35
CA LEU A 43 5.78 -14.74 -7.36
C LEU A 43 6.64 -14.29 -6.18
N ALA A 44 6.39 -14.78 -4.96
CA ALA A 44 7.20 -14.40 -3.80
C ALA A 44 8.67 -14.82 -3.96
N LYS A 45 8.94 -16.03 -4.48
CA LYS A 45 10.31 -16.48 -4.79
C LYS A 45 10.96 -15.64 -5.89
N LEU A 46 10.21 -15.29 -6.93
CA LEU A 46 10.68 -14.42 -8.00
C LEU A 46 11.11 -13.05 -7.45
N LEU A 47 10.26 -12.42 -6.64
CA LEU A 47 10.57 -11.14 -6.03
C LEU A 47 11.76 -11.22 -5.06
N GLU A 48 11.88 -12.32 -4.32
CA GLU A 48 13.02 -12.56 -3.44
C GLU A 48 14.34 -12.70 -4.21
N ARG A 49 14.34 -13.35 -5.38
CA ARG A 49 15.48 -13.39 -6.32
C ARG A 49 15.92 -11.98 -6.75
N GLY A 50 14.94 -11.09 -6.96
CA GLY A 50 15.16 -9.68 -7.26
C GLY A 50 15.51 -8.80 -6.06
N LEU A 51 15.70 -9.37 -4.87
CA LEU A 51 15.97 -8.60 -3.66
C LEU A 51 14.91 -7.53 -3.33
N PHE A 52 13.65 -7.70 -3.76
CA PHE A 52 12.58 -6.74 -3.44
C PHE A 52 12.42 -6.59 -1.92
N ASP A 53 12.18 -5.37 -1.42
CA ASP A 53 11.91 -5.14 0.00
C ASP A 53 10.60 -5.78 0.45
N GLY A 54 9.59 -5.78 -0.43
CA GLY A 54 8.34 -6.47 -0.14
C GLY A 54 7.40 -6.67 -1.32
N LEU A 55 6.42 -7.53 -1.10
CA LEU A 55 5.21 -7.63 -1.90
C LEU A 55 4.11 -6.81 -1.20
N PHE A 56 3.71 -5.70 -1.82
CA PHE A 56 2.64 -4.83 -1.35
C PHE A 56 1.33 -5.24 -2.03
N ILE A 57 0.38 -5.75 -1.24
CA ILE A 57 -0.89 -6.29 -1.71
C ILE A 57 -2.01 -5.32 -1.34
N ALA A 58 -2.53 -4.62 -2.35
CA ALA A 58 -3.72 -3.79 -2.24
C ALA A 58 -4.97 -4.63 -1.93
N ASP A 59 -6.02 -3.97 -1.44
CA ASP A 59 -7.31 -4.59 -1.21
C ASP A 59 -8.46 -3.60 -1.30
N ILE A 60 -9.64 -4.10 -1.67
CA ILE A 60 -10.92 -3.42 -1.55
C ILE A 60 -11.97 -4.40 -1.03
N VAL A 61 -12.94 -3.87 -0.29
CA VAL A 61 -14.09 -4.63 0.24
C VAL A 61 -15.42 -4.15 -0.36
N GLY A 62 -15.34 -3.46 -1.49
CA GLY A 62 -16.47 -2.98 -2.29
C GLY A 62 -16.20 -3.20 -3.77
N VAL A 63 -17.07 -2.68 -4.62
CA VAL A 63 -17.00 -2.78 -6.08
C VAL A 63 -16.97 -1.40 -6.75
N TYR A 64 -16.44 -1.35 -7.96
CA TYR A 64 -16.46 -0.18 -8.84
C TYR A 64 -17.78 -0.12 -9.61
N ASP A 65 -18.76 0.62 -9.09
CA ASP A 65 -20.13 0.71 -9.62
C ASP A 65 -20.56 2.14 -10.04
N ILE A 66 -19.61 3.07 -10.11
CA ILE A 66 -19.88 4.47 -10.47
C ILE A 66 -20.01 4.66 -11.98
N TYR A 67 -19.08 4.11 -12.76
CA TYR A 67 -19.07 4.27 -14.22
C TYR A 67 -20.25 3.53 -14.86
N GLY A 68 -21.11 4.25 -15.59
CA GLY A 68 -22.35 3.71 -16.12
C GLY A 68 -23.37 3.29 -15.05
N ARG A 69 -23.13 3.67 -13.78
CA ARG A 69 -23.92 3.25 -12.60
C ARG A 69 -24.16 1.73 -12.53
N SER A 70 -23.16 0.97 -12.96
CA SER A 70 -23.22 -0.47 -13.10
C SER A 70 -21.86 -1.09 -12.82
N VAL A 71 -21.85 -2.38 -12.53
CA VAL A 71 -20.63 -3.20 -12.44
C VAL A 71 -20.28 -3.86 -13.77
N ASP A 72 -20.96 -3.54 -14.87
CA ASP A 72 -20.78 -4.26 -16.15
C ASP A 72 -19.35 -4.19 -16.69
N VAL A 73 -18.76 -2.99 -16.83
CA VAL A 73 -17.35 -2.84 -17.24
C VAL A 73 -16.43 -3.49 -16.22
N THR A 74 -16.73 -3.29 -14.93
CA THR A 74 -15.97 -3.86 -13.82
C THR A 74 -15.89 -5.38 -13.87
N LEU A 75 -17.01 -6.06 -14.16
CA LEU A 75 -17.09 -7.51 -14.30
C LEU A 75 -16.46 -7.99 -15.60
N LYS A 76 -16.74 -7.30 -16.72
CA LYS A 76 -16.25 -7.66 -18.05
C LYS A 76 -14.74 -7.58 -18.15
N GLU A 77 -14.15 -6.54 -17.58
CA GLU A 77 -12.71 -6.22 -17.68
C GLU A 77 -11.92 -6.61 -16.43
N SER A 78 -12.59 -7.24 -15.45
CA SER A 78 -12.07 -7.63 -14.16
C SER A 78 -11.35 -6.50 -13.39
N VAL A 79 -12.00 -5.35 -13.29
CA VAL A 79 -11.50 -4.18 -12.56
C VAL A 79 -11.56 -4.46 -11.06
N GLN A 80 -10.53 -5.12 -10.53
CA GLN A 80 -10.43 -5.61 -9.14
C GLN A 80 -11.63 -6.43 -8.66
N LEU A 81 -12.39 -7.02 -9.58
CA LEU A 81 -13.50 -7.91 -9.31
C LEU A 81 -13.40 -9.11 -10.27
N PRO A 82 -13.32 -10.36 -9.78
CA PRO A 82 -13.29 -10.79 -8.37
C PRO A 82 -12.03 -10.35 -7.61
N VAL A 83 -12.17 -10.23 -6.29
CA VAL A 83 -11.07 -10.00 -5.32
C VAL A 83 -11.18 -11.00 -4.17
N ASN A 84 -10.05 -11.50 -3.68
CA ASN A 84 -9.95 -12.43 -2.55
C ASN A 84 -9.15 -11.79 -1.41
N ASP A 85 -9.31 -12.30 -0.19
CA ASP A 85 -8.62 -11.79 1.00
C ASP A 85 -7.08 -11.88 0.82
N PRO A 86 -6.33 -10.76 0.90
CA PRO A 86 -4.88 -10.76 0.76
C PRO A 86 -4.14 -11.43 1.92
N MET A 87 -4.73 -11.43 3.12
CA MET A 87 -4.11 -11.94 4.34
C MET A 87 -3.92 -13.46 4.29
N MET A 88 -4.83 -14.16 3.59
CA MET A 88 -4.82 -15.62 3.44
C MET A 88 -3.62 -16.14 2.63
N LEU A 89 -2.96 -15.27 1.87
CA LEU A 89 -1.81 -15.63 1.04
C LEU A 89 -0.49 -15.67 1.83
N VAL A 90 -0.40 -14.89 2.90
CA VAL A 90 0.87 -14.48 3.51
C VAL A 90 1.66 -15.66 4.05
N SER A 91 1.04 -16.57 4.80
CA SER A 91 1.77 -17.67 5.45
C SER A 91 2.42 -18.62 4.44
N ALA A 92 1.76 -18.89 3.31
CA ALA A 92 2.32 -19.71 2.24
C ALA A 92 3.51 -19.04 1.55
N MET A 93 3.38 -17.73 1.24
CA MET A 93 4.49 -16.97 0.65
C MET A 93 5.66 -16.81 1.62
N ALA A 94 5.37 -16.60 2.90
CA ALA A 94 6.37 -16.50 3.95
C ALA A 94 7.13 -17.83 4.13
N ALA A 95 6.46 -18.98 4.05
CA ALA A 95 7.11 -20.29 4.09
C ALA A 95 7.99 -20.55 2.85
N ALA A 96 7.71 -19.88 1.73
CA ALA A 96 8.45 -19.99 0.47
C ALA A 96 9.62 -19.01 0.35
N THR A 97 9.82 -18.11 1.32
CA THR A 97 10.79 -17.00 1.27
C THR A 97 11.49 -16.83 2.62
N ARG A 98 12.63 -16.13 2.65
CA ARG A 98 13.36 -15.86 3.90
C ARG A 98 13.37 -14.39 4.30
N ASN A 99 13.37 -13.48 3.33
CA ASN A 99 13.67 -12.08 3.55
C ASN A 99 12.57 -11.13 3.09
N LEU A 100 11.83 -11.51 2.05
CA LEU A 100 10.78 -10.67 1.45
C LEU A 100 9.74 -10.24 2.49
N GLY A 101 9.45 -8.94 2.54
CA GLY A 101 8.36 -8.38 3.34
C GLY A 101 6.99 -8.53 2.68
N PHE A 102 5.92 -8.48 3.48
CA PHE A 102 4.54 -8.55 3.00
C PHE A 102 3.74 -7.36 3.53
N GLY A 103 3.50 -6.35 2.70
CA GLY A 103 2.65 -5.21 3.06
C GLY A 103 1.21 -5.50 2.63
N ILE A 104 0.32 -5.84 3.56
CA ILE A 104 -1.08 -6.18 3.21
C ILE A 104 -2.02 -5.03 3.55
N THR A 105 -2.97 -4.77 2.66
CA THR A 105 -4.04 -3.80 2.91
C THR A 105 -5.16 -4.45 3.70
N VAL A 106 -5.60 -3.78 4.77
CA VAL A 106 -6.81 -4.16 5.50
C VAL A 106 -7.62 -2.91 5.81
N ASN A 107 -8.91 -2.95 5.50
CA ASN A 107 -9.85 -1.88 5.81
C ASN A 107 -10.33 -2.00 7.26
N LEU A 108 -9.92 -1.05 8.11
CA LEU A 108 -10.25 -1.05 9.54
C LEU A 108 -11.73 -0.76 9.84
N THR A 109 -12.48 -0.21 8.89
CA THR A 109 -13.85 0.29 9.12
C THR A 109 -14.82 -0.82 9.52
N TYR A 110 -14.56 -2.06 9.08
CA TYR A 110 -15.51 -3.16 9.17
C TYR A 110 -15.02 -4.33 10.04
N GLU A 111 -13.86 -4.20 10.69
CA GLU A 111 -13.30 -5.24 11.55
C GLU A 111 -13.07 -4.74 12.97
N ALA A 112 -13.41 -5.55 13.97
CA ALA A 112 -13.09 -5.23 15.36
C ALA A 112 -11.56 -5.21 15.60
N PRO A 113 -11.01 -4.17 16.27
CA PRO A 113 -9.56 -4.02 16.47
C PRO A 113 -8.92 -5.21 17.20
N TYR A 114 -9.64 -5.83 18.13
CA TYR A 114 -9.12 -6.97 18.90
C TYR A 114 -8.82 -8.20 18.03
N LEU A 115 -9.66 -8.50 17.04
CA LEU A 115 -9.45 -9.62 16.12
C LEU A 115 -8.36 -9.31 15.10
N LEU A 116 -8.30 -8.06 14.63
CA LEU A 116 -7.24 -7.61 13.72
C LEU A 116 -5.86 -7.65 14.40
N ALA A 117 -5.79 -7.20 15.66
CA ALA A 117 -4.58 -7.26 16.47
C ALA A 117 -4.00 -8.68 16.53
N ARG A 118 -4.87 -9.67 16.78
CA ARG A 118 -4.49 -11.09 16.82
C ARG A 118 -3.95 -11.58 15.47
N ARG A 119 -4.63 -11.26 14.38
CA ARG A 119 -4.24 -11.67 13.02
C ARG A 119 -2.85 -11.15 12.65
N PHE A 120 -2.60 -9.86 12.88
CA PHE A 120 -1.27 -9.29 12.60
C PHE A 120 -0.19 -9.84 13.52
N SER A 121 -0.42 -10.02 14.83
CA SER A 121 0.57 -10.66 15.70
C SER A 121 0.86 -12.10 15.28
N THR A 122 -0.15 -12.85 14.84
CA THR A 122 0.05 -14.19 14.30
C THR A 122 0.91 -14.17 13.04
N LEU A 123 0.61 -13.28 12.08
CA LEU A 123 1.44 -13.15 10.89
C LEU A 123 2.85 -12.65 11.20
N ASP A 124 3.02 -11.74 12.16
CA ASP A 124 4.32 -11.26 12.57
C ASP A 124 5.18 -12.38 13.17
N HIS A 125 4.59 -13.28 13.95
CA HIS A 125 5.26 -14.51 14.40
C HIS A 125 5.57 -15.47 13.23
N LEU A 126 4.57 -15.81 12.40
CA LEU A 126 4.73 -16.80 11.32
C LEU A 126 5.68 -16.33 10.20
N THR A 127 5.79 -15.02 10.00
CA THR A 127 6.71 -14.43 9.02
C THR A 127 8.05 -14.05 9.62
N GLU A 128 8.26 -14.25 10.93
CA GLU A 128 9.47 -13.86 11.65
C GLU A 128 9.77 -12.36 11.52
N GLY A 129 8.74 -11.53 11.67
CA GLY A 129 8.87 -10.07 11.65
C GLY A 129 8.89 -9.47 10.24
N ARG A 130 8.24 -10.09 9.25
CA ARG A 130 8.23 -9.61 7.85
C ARG A 130 6.88 -9.05 7.39
N ILE A 131 5.91 -8.90 8.29
CA ILE A 131 4.59 -8.36 7.96
C ILE A 131 4.57 -6.83 8.08
N GLY A 132 3.85 -6.20 7.16
CA GLY A 132 3.46 -4.81 7.19
C GLY A 132 1.96 -4.66 6.93
N TRP A 133 1.39 -3.56 7.41
CA TRP A 133 -0.02 -3.24 7.26
C TRP A 133 -0.19 -1.91 6.52
N ASN A 134 -0.85 -1.94 5.37
CA ASN A 134 -1.37 -0.75 4.73
C ASN A 134 -2.75 -0.39 5.30
N ILE A 135 -2.76 0.69 6.09
CA ILE A 135 -3.93 1.19 6.80
C ILE A 135 -4.83 1.96 5.81
N VAL A 136 -6.05 1.47 5.61
CA VAL A 136 -7.05 2.14 4.77
C VAL A 136 -8.37 2.31 5.52
N THR A 137 -9.02 3.45 5.30
CA THR A 137 -10.35 3.80 5.84
C THR A 137 -11.49 3.50 4.84
N GLY A 138 -11.16 3.03 3.64
CA GLY A 138 -12.12 2.80 2.56
C GLY A 138 -12.60 4.09 1.87
N TYR A 139 -13.25 3.94 0.71
CA TYR A 139 -13.86 5.05 -0.04
C TYR A 139 -15.04 4.61 -0.93
N LEU A 140 -15.31 3.31 -1.02
CA LEU A 140 -16.37 2.75 -1.85
C LEU A 140 -17.66 2.66 -1.04
N ASP A 141 -18.71 3.38 -1.47
CA ASP A 141 -20.03 3.33 -0.83
C ASP A 141 -20.66 1.93 -0.93
N SER A 142 -20.33 1.19 -1.98
CA SER A 142 -20.73 -0.22 -2.16
C SER A 142 -20.27 -1.12 -1.01
N ALA A 143 -19.12 -0.85 -0.39
CA ALA A 143 -18.66 -1.58 0.79
C ALA A 143 -19.55 -1.32 2.01
N ALA A 144 -19.98 -0.07 2.22
CA ALA A 144 -20.86 0.28 3.35
C ALA A 144 -22.19 -0.45 3.24
N ARG A 145 -22.79 -0.45 2.04
CA ARG A 145 -24.04 -1.18 1.75
C ARG A 145 -23.89 -2.69 1.91
N ALA A 146 -22.78 -3.27 1.44
CA ALA A 146 -22.50 -4.69 1.59
C ALA A 146 -22.33 -5.11 3.06
N MET A 147 -21.85 -4.20 3.92
CA MET A 147 -21.63 -4.42 5.35
C MET A 147 -22.81 -3.97 6.22
N GLY A 148 -23.98 -3.75 5.63
CA GLY A 148 -25.22 -3.46 6.35
C GLY A 148 -25.41 -2.00 6.80
N SER A 149 -24.56 -1.08 6.34
CA SER A 149 -24.75 0.37 6.53
C SER A 149 -25.55 0.97 5.38
N THR A 150 -26.35 1.99 5.64
CA THR A 150 -27.13 2.69 4.60
C THR A 150 -26.28 3.58 3.72
N GLU A 151 -25.25 4.18 4.31
CA GLU A 151 -24.32 5.09 3.66
C GLU A 151 -22.93 4.97 4.30
N MET A 152 -21.93 5.44 3.58
CA MET A 152 -20.56 5.51 4.08
C MET A 152 -20.38 6.57 5.17
N ILE A 153 -19.63 6.23 6.21
CA ILE A 153 -19.22 7.18 7.27
C ILE A 153 -18.49 8.38 6.62
N ALA A 154 -18.76 9.58 7.13
CA ALA A 154 -18.15 10.82 6.64
C ALA A 154 -16.62 10.77 6.63
N HIS A 155 -16.00 11.38 5.61
CA HIS A 155 -14.56 11.26 5.34
C HIS A 155 -13.67 11.50 6.57
N ASP A 156 -13.87 12.61 7.28
CA ASP A 156 -13.05 12.99 8.43
C ASP A 156 -13.31 12.11 9.66
N GLU A 157 -14.57 11.74 9.89
CA GLU A 157 -14.97 10.84 10.98
C GLU A 157 -14.31 9.47 10.83
N ARG A 158 -14.16 8.95 9.59
CA ARG A 158 -13.43 7.69 9.37
C ARG A 158 -11.98 7.76 9.85
N TYR A 159 -11.34 8.92 9.73
CA TYR A 159 -9.99 9.10 10.24
C TYR A 159 -9.95 9.32 11.75
N GLU A 160 -10.95 9.96 12.35
CA GLU A 160 -11.09 10.01 13.82
C GLU A 160 -11.25 8.60 14.41
N ARG A 161 -12.11 7.78 13.80
CA ARG A 161 -12.25 6.36 14.14
C ARG A 161 -10.93 5.61 13.97
N ALA A 162 -10.22 5.85 12.87
CA ALA A 162 -8.92 5.23 12.62
C ALA A 162 -7.88 5.59 13.69
N ASP A 163 -7.81 6.85 14.15
CA ASP A 163 -6.88 7.24 15.22
C ASP A 163 -7.16 6.44 16.50
N GLU A 164 -8.43 6.37 16.93
CA GLU A 164 -8.81 5.62 18.13
C GLU A 164 -8.61 4.11 17.94
N TYR A 165 -8.84 3.58 16.74
CA TYR A 165 -8.57 2.20 16.37
C TYR A 165 -7.09 1.86 16.58
N LEU A 166 -6.19 2.73 16.10
CA LEU A 166 -4.75 2.55 16.25
C LEU A 166 -4.33 2.68 17.72
N ASP A 167 -4.95 3.56 18.51
CA ASP A 167 -4.71 3.63 19.95
C ASP A 167 -5.08 2.32 20.65
N VAL A 168 -6.21 1.68 20.31
CA VAL A 168 -6.56 0.33 20.81
C VAL A 168 -5.49 -0.69 20.41
N LEU A 169 -5.08 -0.71 19.14
CA LEU A 169 -4.09 -1.65 18.64
C LEU A 169 -2.71 -1.46 19.30
N TYR A 170 -2.24 -0.23 19.50
CA TYR A 170 -0.97 0.03 20.16
C TYR A 170 -0.99 -0.40 21.62
N LYS A 171 -2.09 -0.18 22.34
CA LYS A 171 -2.23 -0.69 23.70
C LYS A 171 -2.16 -2.23 23.73
N LEU A 172 -2.78 -2.92 22.76
CA LEU A 172 -2.73 -4.38 22.65
C LEU A 172 -1.32 -4.88 22.30
N TRP A 173 -0.72 -4.37 21.22
CA TRP A 173 0.58 -4.83 20.73
C TRP A 173 1.74 -4.41 21.62
N GLU A 174 1.83 -3.14 22.02
CA GLU A 174 2.98 -2.60 22.74
C GLU A 174 2.83 -2.70 24.27
N GLY A 175 1.61 -2.60 24.81
CA GLY A 175 1.38 -2.38 26.24
C GLY A 175 0.82 -3.57 27.04
N SER A 176 0.08 -4.48 26.41
CA SER A 176 -0.60 -5.56 27.13
C SER A 176 0.35 -6.63 27.69
N TRP A 177 1.51 -6.83 27.07
CA TRP A 177 2.55 -7.76 27.54
C TRP A 177 3.90 -7.03 27.63
N GLN A 178 4.62 -7.13 28.74
CA GLN A 178 6.01 -6.63 28.80
C GLN A 178 6.96 -7.50 27.97
N ASP A 179 8.15 -6.99 27.64
CA ASP A 179 9.11 -7.67 26.75
C ASP A 179 9.58 -9.03 27.28
N ASP A 180 9.72 -9.17 28.59
CA ASP A 180 10.18 -10.38 29.27
C ASP A 180 9.04 -11.11 30.01
N ALA A 181 7.79 -10.92 29.57
CA ALA A 181 6.63 -11.57 30.15
C ALA A 181 6.59 -13.08 29.88
N VAL A 182 7.13 -13.56 28.75
CA VAL A 182 7.13 -14.98 28.39
C VAL A 182 8.43 -15.66 28.82
N LEU A 183 8.35 -16.53 29.83
CA LEU A 183 9.50 -17.18 30.47
C LEU A 183 9.79 -18.58 29.90
N ARG A 184 8.76 -19.33 29.51
CA ARG A 184 8.83 -20.74 29.09
C ARG A 184 9.61 -21.63 30.09
N ASP A 185 9.51 -21.34 31.38
CA ASP A 185 10.17 -22.10 32.43
C ASP A 185 9.48 -23.45 32.66
N ARG A 186 10.08 -24.51 32.11
CA ARG A 186 9.60 -25.88 32.24
C ARG A 186 9.78 -26.44 33.66
N ALA A 187 10.84 -26.03 34.37
CA ALA A 187 11.15 -26.55 35.69
C ALA A 187 10.22 -25.94 36.75
N GLY A 188 10.02 -24.61 36.71
CA GLY A 188 9.07 -23.90 37.55
C GLY A 188 7.60 -24.03 37.10
N ARG A 189 7.34 -24.60 35.92
CA ARG A 189 6.00 -24.71 35.30
C ARG A 189 5.33 -23.35 35.06
N VAL A 190 6.12 -22.34 34.69
CA VAL A 190 5.64 -20.98 34.41
C VAL A 190 5.89 -20.65 32.95
N PHE A 191 4.84 -20.55 32.15
CA PHE A 191 4.98 -20.13 30.75
C PHE A 191 5.19 -18.61 30.63
N ALA A 192 4.41 -17.83 31.37
CA ALA A 192 4.51 -16.36 31.41
C ALA A 192 4.32 -15.82 32.83
N ASP A 193 4.98 -14.70 33.14
CA ASP A 193 4.86 -13.98 34.41
C ASP A 193 3.56 -13.17 34.44
N PRO A 194 2.59 -13.52 35.32
CA PRO A 194 1.30 -12.82 35.37
C PRO A 194 1.43 -11.35 35.80
N SER A 195 2.51 -10.96 36.50
CA SER A 195 2.74 -9.56 36.90
C SER A 195 3.12 -8.66 35.72
N LYS A 196 3.49 -9.27 34.59
CA LYS A 196 3.98 -8.61 33.37
C LYS A 196 2.99 -8.62 32.22
N VAL A 197 1.79 -9.15 32.45
CA VAL A 197 0.69 -9.18 31.49
C VAL A 197 -0.46 -8.35 32.05
N ARG A 198 -0.83 -7.29 31.33
CA ARG A 198 -1.81 -6.30 31.76
C ARG A 198 -3.05 -6.34 30.90
N LYS A 199 -4.19 -6.20 31.57
CA LYS A 199 -5.49 -6.03 30.93
C LYS A 199 -5.54 -4.63 30.32
N LEU A 200 -5.90 -4.57 29.05
CA LEU A 200 -6.33 -3.35 28.39
C LEU A 200 -7.67 -2.92 28.98
N HIS A 201 -7.77 -1.65 29.35
CA HIS A 201 -9.02 -0.94 29.52
C HIS A 201 -9.03 0.24 28.54
N HIS A 202 -9.88 0.19 27.53
CA HIS A 202 -10.06 1.27 26.57
C HIS A 202 -11.54 1.64 26.51
N HIS A 203 -11.86 2.85 26.97
CA HIS A 203 -13.18 3.47 26.84
C HIS A 203 -13.01 4.76 26.04
N GLY A 204 -13.22 4.67 24.73
CA GLY A 204 -13.11 5.79 23.79
C GLY A 204 -14.47 6.22 23.26
N ARG A 205 -14.47 7.08 22.24
CA ARG A 205 -15.70 7.56 21.60
C ARG A 205 -16.29 6.50 20.66
N TYR A 206 -15.43 5.69 20.05
CA TYR A 206 -15.79 4.76 18.99
C TYR A 206 -15.63 3.29 19.41
N TYR A 207 -14.72 3.00 20.33
CA TYR A 207 -14.40 1.66 20.78
C TYR A 207 -14.46 1.57 22.31
N ASP A 208 -15.08 0.50 22.78
CA ASP A 208 -15.05 0.06 24.17
C ASP A 208 -14.48 -1.35 24.18
N VAL A 209 -13.24 -1.50 24.66
CA VAL A 209 -12.48 -2.76 24.59
C VAL A 209 -11.80 -3.02 25.92
N GLU A 210 -12.15 -4.17 26.50
CA GLU A 210 -11.58 -4.66 27.74
C GLU A 210 -11.04 -6.09 27.53
N GLY A 211 -9.77 -6.35 27.87
CA GLY A 211 -9.20 -7.68 27.71
C GLY A 211 -7.68 -7.73 27.70
N TYR A 212 -7.10 -8.92 27.61
CA TYR A 212 -5.66 -9.09 27.39
C TYR A 212 -5.41 -9.26 25.89
N HIS A 213 -4.28 -8.79 25.36
CA HIS A 213 -3.89 -9.22 24.03
C HIS A 213 -3.67 -10.73 24.03
N LEU A 214 -4.22 -11.43 23.03
CA LEU A 214 -4.22 -12.90 22.99
C LEU A 214 -2.87 -13.48 22.57
N CYS A 215 -1.98 -12.67 22.00
CA CYS A 215 -0.69 -13.11 21.50
C CYS A 215 0.42 -12.61 22.42
N GLU A 216 1.42 -13.45 22.63
CA GLU A 216 2.70 -12.99 23.19
C GLU A 216 3.41 -12.01 22.24
N PRO A 217 4.35 -11.18 22.74
CA PRO A 217 5.11 -10.24 21.91
C PRO A 217 5.72 -10.90 20.67
N SER A 218 5.32 -10.42 19.50
CA SER A 218 5.90 -10.83 18.21
C SER A 218 7.16 -10.01 17.87
N PRO A 219 8.00 -10.43 16.91
CA PRO A 219 9.30 -9.80 16.64
C PRO A 219 9.24 -8.28 16.44
N GLN A 220 8.26 -7.78 15.69
CA GLN A 220 8.06 -6.34 15.46
C GLN A 220 7.07 -5.72 16.45
N ARG A 221 6.27 -6.56 17.13
CA ARG A 221 5.04 -6.23 17.85
C ARG A 221 3.99 -5.54 16.99
N THR A 222 4.17 -4.26 16.75
CA THR A 222 3.40 -3.51 15.75
C THR A 222 3.99 -3.83 14.37
N PRO A 223 3.21 -4.28 13.37
CA PRO A 223 3.69 -4.50 12.00
C PRO A 223 4.22 -3.19 11.39
N VAL A 224 5.01 -3.23 10.32
CA VAL A 224 5.41 -1.98 9.63
C VAL A 224 4.16 -1.27 9.10
N LEU A 225 3.99 0.01 9.45
CA LEU A 225 2.78 0.76 9.11
C LEU A 225 2.93 1.50 7.78
N PHE A 226 2.17 1.09 6.78
CA PHE A 226 2.00 1.76 5.51
C PHE A 226 0.69 2.56 5.51
N GLN A 227 0.64 3.66 4.76
CA GLN A 227 -0.58 4.46 4.57
C GLN A 227 -0.55 5.20 3.23
N ALA A 228 -1.73 5.41 2.62
CA ALA A 228 -1.86 5.99 1.27
C ALA A 228 -2.83 7.20 1.18
N GLY A 229 -3.20 7.80 2.31
CA GLY A 229 -4.14 8.91 2.40
C GLY A 229 -3.51 10.22 1.95
N SER A 230 -4.08 10.82 0.91
CA SER A 230 -3.53 12.02 0.28
C SER A 230 -4.28 13.31 0.63
N SER A 231 -5.47 13.24 1.24
CA SER A 231 -6.25 14.40 1.74
C SER A 231 -5.54 15.09 2.91
N GLY A 232 -5.89 16.35 3.24
CA GLY A 232 -5.27 17.03 4.39
C GLY A 232 -5.38 16.23 5.68
N ARG A 233 -6.58 15.68 5.96
CA ARG A 233 -6.80 14.78 7.10
C ARG A 233 -6.02 13.46 6.99
N GLY A 234 -5.94 12.89 5.79
CA GLY A 234 -5.19 11.67 5.51
C GLY A 234 -3.67 11.83 5.66
N GLN A 235 -3.12 12.99 5.29
CA GLN A 235 -1.72 13.34 5.50
C GLN A 235 -1.41 13.51 6.99
N ALA A 236 -2.27 14.20 7.75
CA ALA A 236 -2.11 14.31 9.19
C ALA A 236 -2.13 12.93 9.89
N PHE A 237 -3.02 12.03 9.45
CA PHE A 237 -3.03 10.64 9.91
C PHE A 237 -1.73 9.90 9.56
N ALA A 238 -1.25 10.03 8.32
CA ALA A 238 0.00 9.42 7.87
C ALA A 238 1.20 9.91 8.67
N VAL A 239 1.29 11.22 8.90
CA VAL A 239 2.33 11.87 9.69
C VAL A 239 2.36 11.33 11.12
N ARG A 240 1.19 11.10 11.72
CA ARG A 240 1.07 10.55 13.07
C ARG A 240 1.45 9.07 13.16
N HIS A 241 1.01 8.24 12.20
CA HIS A 241 1.00 6.78 12.34
C HIS A 241 1.86 6.00 11.33
N ALA A 242 2.11 6.52 10.14
CA ALA A 242 2.78 5.75 9.10
C ALA A 242 4.29 5.69 9.34
N GLU A 243 4.93 4.61 8.94
CA GLU A 243 6.37 4.48 8.75
C GLU A 243 6.72 4.61 7.26
N CYS A 244 5.81 4.14 6.40
CA CYS A 244 5.89 4.26 4.95
C CYS A 244 4.64 4.95 4.40
N VAL A 245 4.81 5.99 3.59
CA VAL A 245 3.69 6.70 2.94
C VAL A 245 3.72 6.41 1.45
N PHE A 246 2.64 5.83 0.95
CA PHE A 246 2.43 5.60 -0.47
C PHE A 246 1.85 6.85 -1.13
N VAL A 247 2.53 7.34 -2.16
CA VAL A 247 2.13 8.52 -2.92
C VAL A 247 2.01 8.22 -4.41
N SER A 248 1.12 8.95 -5.08
CA SER A 248 0.95 8.93 -6.53
C SER A 248 0.87 10.36 -7.04
N SER A 249 1.66 10.68 -8.07
CA SER A 249 1.68 11.99 -8.73
C SER A 249 2.20 11.83 -10.16
N GLN A 250 1.74 12.71 -11.06
CA GLN A 250 2.11 12.71 -12.48
C GLN A 250 3.34 13.57 -12.78
N SER A 251 3.90 14.27 -11.78
CA SER A 251 5.06 15.14 -12.00
C SER A 251 6.05 15.11 -10.84
N LYS A 252 7.35 15.21 -11.16
CA LYS A 252 8.43 15.33 -10.16
C LYS A 252 8.24 16.52 -9.25
N GLU A 253 7.83 17.65 -9.80
CA GLU A 253 7.60 18.87 -9.01
C GLU A 253 6.47 18.70 -8.00
N GLY A 254 5.34 18.12 -8.42
CA GLY A 254 4.21 17.82 -7.54
C GLY A 254 4.61 16.83 -6.44
N THR A 255 5.36 15.78 -6.79
CA THR A 255 5.87 14.80 -5.82
C THR A 255 6.83 15.45 -4.83
N ARG A 256 7.76 16.29 -5.29
CA ARG A 256 8.71 17.02 -4.42
C ARG A 256 7.97 17.91 -3.42
N LYS A 257 6.96 18.66 -3.87
CA LYS A 257 6.12 19.49 -2.99
C LYS A 257 5.43 18.65 -1.91
N LEU A 258 4.86 17.51 -2.28
CA LEU A 258 4.21 16.59 -1.34
C LEU A 258 5.21 15.97 -0.34
N VAL A 259 6.35 15.47 -0.81
CA VAL A 259 7.42 14.89 0.03
C VAL A 259 7.90 15.91 1.07
N ASN A 260 8.18 17.13 0.63
CA ASN A 260 8.65 18.20 1.51
C ASN A 260 7.58 18.56 2.56
N ALA A 261 6.32 18.65 2.15
CA ALA A 261 5.21 18.92 3.07
C ALA A 261 5.06 17.82 4.13
N LEU A 262 5.06 16.54 3.72
CA LEU A 262 4.95 15.41 4.65
C LEU A 262 6.11 15.37 5.66
N ARG A 263 7.35 15.58 5.19
CA ARG A 263 8.52 15.62 6.08
C ARG A 263 8.50 16.82 7.02
N ALA A 264 8.02 17.99 6.58
CA ALA A 264 7.86 19.16 7.44
C ALA A 264 6.79 18.91 8.53
N GLN A 265 5.62 18.40 8.15
CA GLN A 265 4.57 18.02 9.10
C GLN A 265 5.05 16.95 10.09
N ALA A 266 5.88 16.00 9.66
CA ALA A 266 6.49 15.02 10.56
C ALA A 266 7.38 15.65 11.63
N VAL A 267 8.19 16.65 11.26
CA VAL A 267 9.01 17.41 12.22
C VAL A 267 8.14 18.19 13.20
N GLU A 268 7.10 18.86 12.71
CA GLU A 268 6.13 19.57 13.55
C GLU A 268 5.43 18.62 14.55
N ALA A 269 5.18 17.37 14.15
CA ALA A 269 4.62 16.32 15.00
C ALA A 269 5.65 15.62 15.92
N GLY A 270 6.89 16.11 16.01
CA GLY A 270 7.93 15.56 16.89
C GLY A 270 8.66 14.32 16.36
N ARG A 271 8.48 13.99 15.07
CA ARG A 271 9.20 12.91 14.38
C ARG A 271 10.41 13.45 13.62
N ALA A 272 11.32 12.57 13.22
CA ALA A 272 12.41 12.94 12.31
C ALA A 272 11.94 12.81 10.85
N PRO A 273 12.50 13.59 9.90
CA PRO A 273 12.16 13.47 8.48
C PRO A 273 12.38 12.05 7.91
N GLY A 274 13.38 11.34 8.43
CA GLY A 274 13.71 9.97 8.03
C GLY A 274 12.84 8.88 8.67
N ASP A 275 11.96 9.23 9.61
CA ASP A 275 10.99 8.30 10.21
C ASP A 275 9.84 7.98 9.23
N LEU A 276 9.73 8.72 8.13
CA LEU A 276 8.79 8.48 7.03
C LEU A 276 9.55 8.13 5.74
N LYS A 277 9.37 6.90 5.26
CA LYS A 277 9.79 6.51 3.91
C LYS A 277 8.68 6.85 2.93
N ILE A 278 8.97 7.66 1.92
CA ILE A 278 8.00 8.02 0.89
C ILE A 278 8.18 7.13 -0.32
N ILE A 279 7.16 6.35 -0.66
CA ILE A 279 7.20 5.33 -1.71
C ILE A 279 6.23 5.75 -2.81
N MET A 280 6.69 5.84 -4.05
CA MET A 280 5.88 6.27 -5.19
C MET A 280 5.45 5.09 -6.06
N GLY A 281 4.22 5.10 -6.57
CA GLY A 281 3.80 4.10 -7.54
C GLY A 281 4.40 4.37 -8.91
N ILE A 282 4.88 3.33 -9.60
CA ILE A 282 5.50 3.45 -10.92
C ILE A 282 5.16 2.24 -11.78
N THR A 283 5.01 2.46 -13.08
CA THR A 283 4.97 1.41 -14.10
C THR A 283 6.24 1.44 -14.93
N VAL A 284 6.83 0.28 -15.20
CA VAL A 284 8.04 0.16 -16.03
C VAL A 284 7.79 -0.87 -17.12
N VAL A 285 8.14 -0.51 -18.36
CA VAL A 285 8.24 -1.43 -19.50
C VAL A 285 9.67 -1.39 -19.99
N VAL A 286 10.42 -2.44 -19.72
CA VAL A 286 11.86 -2.52 -20.04
C VAL A 286 12.13 -3.53 -21.15
N GLY A 287 13.08 -3.21 -22.02
CA GLY A 287 13.62 -4.10 -23.06
C GLY A 287 15.15 -4.13 -23.01
N ARG A 288 15.80 -5.02 -23.80
CA ARG A 288 17.28 -5.01 -23.88
C ARG A 288 17.80 -3.79 -24.64
N THR A 289 16.94 -3.22 -25.48
CA THR A 289 17.17 -1.96 -26.19
C THR A 289 15.94 -1.08 -26.04
N GLN A 290 16.10 0.23 -26.24
CA GLN A 290 14.98 1.17 -26.27
C GLN A 290 13.88 0.71 -27.24
N ARG A 291 14.26 0.26 -28.44
CA ARG A 291 13.31 -0.21 -29.46
C ARG A 291 12.49 -1.41 -28.97
N GLU A 292 13.13 -2.40 -28.33
CA GLU A 292 12.41 -3.54 -27.75
C GLU A 292 11.42 -3.11 -26.66
N ALA A 293 11.78 -2.10 -25.85
CA ALA A 293 10.90 -1.58 -24.82
C ALA A 293 9.67 -0.87 -25.42
N GLU A 294 9.88 -0.07 -26.47
CA GLU A 294 8.82 0.62 -27.21
C GLU A 294 7.89 -0.36 -27.93
N GLU A 295 8.44 -1.39 -28.58
CA GLU A 295 7.68 -2.47 -29.21
C GLU A 295 6.84 -3.23 -28.18
N LYS A 296 7.42 -3.57 -27.03
CA LYS A 296 6.71 -4.22 -25.90
C LYS A 296 5.62 -3.33 -25.32
N PHE A 297 5.88 -2.02 -25.16
CA PHE A 297 4.87 -1.07 -24.70
C PHE A 297 3.69 -1.00 -25.68
N ALA A 298 3.97 -0.87 -26.99
CA ALA A 298 2.95 -0.86 -28.02
C ALA A 298 2.17 -2.18 -28.05
N GLU A 299 2.85 -3.32 -27.82
CA GLU A 299 2.20 -4.61 -27.68
C GLU A 299 1.23 -4.64 -26.50
N TYR A 300 1.67 -4.25 -25.30
CA TYR A 300 0.84 -4.21 -24.10
C TYR A 300 -0.37 -3.28 -24.28
N ALA A 301 -0.16 -2.11 -24.89
CA ALA A 301 -1.22 -1.13 -25.15
C ALA A 301 -2.35 -1.69 -26.04
N ARG A 302 -2.09 -2.70 -26.89
CA ARG A 302 -3.14 -3.37 -27.69
C ARG A 302 -4.09 -4.24 -26.86
N TYR A 303 -3.65 -4.72 -25.70
CA TYR A 303 -4.45 -5.52 -24.77
C TYR A 303 -5.01 -4.70 -23.61
N ALA A 304 -4.42 -3.53 -23.35
CA ALA A 304 -4.88 -2.64 -22.31
C ALA A 304 -6.29 -2.09 -22.60
N SER A 305 -7.01 -1.75 -21.53
CA SER A 305 -8.35 -1.15 -21.60
C SER A 305 -8.34 0.21 -20.89
N PRO A 306 -8.19 1.32 -21.64
CA PRO A 306 -8.37 2.67 -21.10
C PRO A 306 -9.76 2.89 -20.49
N GLU A 307 -10.81 2.28 -21.05
CA GLU A 307 -12.18 2.33 -20.51
C GLU A 307 -12.25 1.69 -19.12
N ALA A 308 -11.63 0.53 -18.92
CA ALA A 308 -11.53 -0.10 -17.60
C ALA A 308 -10.72 0.76 -16.61
N GLY A 309 -9.65 1.43 -17.10
CA GLY A 309 -8.93 2.47 -16.39
C GLY A 309 -9.83 3.62 -15.92
N LEU A 310 -10.70 4.08 -16.80
CA LEU A 310 -11.64 5.16 -16.51
C LEU A 310 -12.72 4.71 -15.52
N ALA A 311 -13.19 3.46 -15.62
CA ALA A 311 -14.13 2.86 -14.68
C ALA A 311 -13.55 2.73 -13.26
N HIS A 312 -12.29 2.29 -13.15
CA HIS A 312 -11.55 2.31 -11.89
C HIS A 312 -11.45 3.74 -11.34
N PHE A 313 -11.07 4.68 -12.19
CA PHE A 313 -10.87 6.07 -11.79
C PHE A 313 -12.17 6.76 -11.34
N ALA A 314 -13.31 6.43 -11.97
CA ALA A 314 -14.64 6.95 -11.64
C ALA A 314 -15.00 6.76 -10.16
N ALA A 315 -14.66 5.64 -9.54
CA ALA A 315 -15.01 5.44 -8.13
C ALA A 315 -14.13 6.25 -7.16
N GLY A 316 -12.88 6.51 -7.54
CA GLY A 316 -12.02 7.42 -6.76
C GLY A 316 -12.43 8.88 -6.90
N SER A 317 -12.93 9.28 -8.07
CA SER A 317 -13.40 10.64 -8.31
C SER A 317 -14.84 10.90 -7.91
N GLY A 318 -15.68 9.86 -7.87
CA GLY A 318 -17.13 9.96 -7.70
C GLY A 318 -17.86 10.49 -8.94
N ILE A 319 -17.17 10.57 -10.09
CA ILE A 319 -17.73 11.10 -11.35
C ILE A 319 -18.03 9.95 -12.28
N ASP A 320 -19.26 9.86 -12.75
CA ASP A 320 -19.64 8.94 -13.81
C ASP A 320 -19.25 9.51 -15.17
N TYR A 321 -18.08 9.12 -15.66
CA TYR A 321 -17.56 9.60 -16.95
C TYR A 321 -18.33 9.07 -18.16
N SER A 322 -19.20 8.06 -18.02
CA SER A 322 -19.99 7.58 -19.16
C SER A 322 -21.09 8.55 -19.58
N THR A 323 -21.39 9.57 -18.77
CA THR A 323 -22.36 10.61 -19.09
C THR A 323 -21.77 11.75 -19.93
N TYR A 324 -20.47 11.71 -20.22
CA TYR A 324 -19.72 12.71 -20.97
C TYR A 324 -19.35 12.16 -22.35
N ALA A 325 -19.40 13.00 -23.38
CA ALA A 325 -18.75 12.70 -24.65
C ALA A 325 -17.21 12.79 -24.51
N PRO A 326 -16.44 12.13 -25.39
CA PRO A 326 -14.97 12.12 -25.31
C PRO A 326 -14.34 13.51 -25.25
N ASP A 327 -14.91 14.48 -25.96
CA ASP A 327 -14.36 15.84 -26.08
C ASP A 327 -15.05 16.84 -25.13
N ASP A 328 -15.95 16.38 -24.26
CA ASP A 328 -16.54 17.23 -23.23
C ASP A 328 -15.49 17.63 -22.20
N GLU A 329 -15.45 18.93 -21.88
CA GLU A 329 -14.66 19.41 -20.75
C GLU A 329 -15.29 18.95 -19.44
N LEU A 330 -14.47 18.45 -18.52
CA LEU A 330 -14.94 18.13 -17.18
C LEU A 330 -15.38 19.41 -16.46
N ALA A 331 -16.57 19.35 -15.84
CA ALA A 331 -17.13 20.48 -15.12
C ALA A 331 -16.13 21.02 -14.08
N PRO A 332 -15.99 22.35 -13.93
CA PRO A 332 -15.10 22.93 -12.93
C PRO A 332 -15.51 22.53 -11.50
N PRO A 333 -14.57 22.59 -10.53
CA PRO A 333 -14.85 22.25 -9.14
C PRO A 333 -16.11 22.97 -8.60
N GLY A 334 -17.02 22.23 -7.95
CA GLY A 334 -18.23 22.76 -7.30
C GLY A 334 -19.57 22.47 -7.99
N GLY A 335 -19.58 21.78 -9.15
CA GLY A 335 -20.81 21.43 -9.88
C GLY A 335 -21.54 20.15 -9.42
N HIS A 336 -20.86 19.27 -8.68
CA HIS A 336 -21.34 17.91 -8.39
C HIS A 336 -21.67 17.74 -6.90
N LYS A 337 -22.97 17.64 -6.58
CA LYS A 337 -23.47 17.34 -5.22
C LYS A 337 -23.46 15.83 -4.93
N GLY A 338 -22.29 15.20 -5.00
CA GLY A 338 -22.10 13.81 -4.57
C GLY A 338 -21.04 13.73 -3.47
N CYS A 339 -21.06 12.68 -2.64
CA CYS A 339 -20.04 12.40 -1.62
C CYS A 339 -18.61 12.18 -2.18
N GLY A 340 -18.44 12.28 -3.50
CA GLY A 340 -17.16 12.33 -4.21
C GLY A 340 -16.54 13.72 -4.20
N ILE A 341 -15.87 14.04 -3.09
CA ILE A 341 -14.62 14.79 -2.98
C ILE A 341 -14.38 15.91 -4.04
N GLU A 342 -14.58 17.17 -3.67
CA GLU A 342 -14.12 18.36 -4.45
C GLU A 342 -12.62 18.30 -4.82
N SER A 343 -11.80 17.64 -3.99
CA SER A 343 -10.37 17.41 -4.28
C SER A 343 -10.13 16.46 -5.46
N SER A 344 -11.12 15.67 -5.88
CA SER A 344 -10.97 14.73 -6.99
C SER A 344 -10.97 15.45 -8.32
N VAL A 345 -11.89 16.38 -8.61
CA VAL A 345 -11.84 17.22 -9.83
C VAL A 345 -10.55 18.04 -9.88
N GLN A 346 -10.12 18.60 -8.74
CA GLN A 346 -8.87 19.36 -8.66
C GLN A 346 -7.62 18.49 -8.86
N ARG A 347 -7.66 17.21 -8.48
CA ARG A 347 -6.62 16.20 -8.78
C ARG A 347 -6.69 15.65 -10.21
N VAL A 348 -7.89 15.56 -10.78
CA VAL A 348 -8.08 15.13 -12.18
C VAL A 348 -7.48 16.16 -13.11
N THR A 349 -7.72 17.44 -12.80
CA THR A 349 -7.30 18.58 -13.61
C THR A 349 -5.91 19.09 -13.27
N ASP A 350 -5.41 18.82 -12.05
CA ASP A 350 -4.20 19.45 -11.50
C ASP A 350 -4.29 20.99 -11.56
N GLY A 351 -5.52 21.53 -11.49
CA GLY A 351 -5.82 22.95 -11.70
C GLY A 351 -5.82 23.43 -13.15
N LYS A 352 -5.65 22.55 -14.14
CA LYS A 352 -5.70 22.87 -15.58
C LYS A 352 -7.15 22.92 -16.08
N ARG A 353 -7.47 23.95 -16.87
CA ARG A 353 -8.72 23.98 -17.66
C ARG A 353 -8.58 23.10 -18.91
N GLY A 354 -9.70 22.68 -19.48
CA GLY A 354 -9.73 21.95 -20.76
C GLY A 354 -9.36 20.46 -20.66
N VAL A 355 -9.44 19.85 -19.48
CA VAL A 355 -9.30 18.39 -19.35
C VAL A 355 -10.57 17.73 -19.84
N THR A 356 -10.45 16.92 -20.90
CA THR A 356 -11.54 16.15 -21.50
C THR A 356 -11.47 14.67 -21.11
N VAL A 357 -12.54 13.92 -21.36
CA VAL A 357 -12.53 12.46 -21.19
C VAL A 357 -11.47 11.80 -22.09
N ARG A 358 -11.30 12.28 -23.32
CA ARG A 358 -10.25 11.83 -24.25
C ARG A 358 -8.86 12.03 -23.63
N HIS A 359 -8.61 13.19 -23.02
CA HIS A 359 -7.35 13.43 -22.34
C HIS A 359 -7.10 12.43 -21.19
N LEU A 360 -8.14 12.05 -20.43
CA LEU A 360 -8.01 11.03 -19.39
C LEU A 360 -7.71 9.65 -19.97
N LEU A 361 -8.38 9.26 -21.06
CA LEU A 361 -8.13 8.00 -21.75
C LEU A 361 -6.71 7.94 -22.33
N ASP A 362 -6.21 9.03 -22.89
CA ASP A 362 -4.85 9.14 -23.45
C ASP A 362 -3.76 8.98 -22.38
N GLN A 363 -4.07 9.30 -21.11
CA GLN A 363 -3.20 9.04 -19.97
C GLN A 363 -3.25 7.58 -19.48
N MET A 364 -4.22 6.80 -19.95
CA MET A 364 -4.49 5.42 -19.53
C MET A 364 -4.13 4.41 -20.63
N GLN A 365 -3.08 4.65 -21.41
CA GLN A 365 -2.68 3.77 -22.52
C GLN A 365 -2.44 2.31 -22.09
N LEU A 366 -2.03 2.08 -20.84
CA LEU A 366 -1.89 0.74 -20.25
C LEU A 366 -3.06 0.35 -19.33
N GLY A 367 -4.18 1.06 -19.41
CA GLY A 367 -5.35 0.87 -18.55
C GLY A 367 -5.19 1.40 -17.12
N GLY A 368 -4.06 2.03 -16.81
CA GLY A 368 -3.75 2.65 -15.52
C GLY A 368 -3.17 4.05 -15.70
N ARG A 369 -3.17 4.86 -14.63
CA ARG A 369 -2.67 6.25 -14.66
C ARG A 369 -1.30 6.43 -13.98
N TYR A 370 -0.59 5.37 -13.60
CA TYR A 370 0.69 5.59 -12.93
C TYR A 370 1.73 6.11 -13.93
N THR A 371 2.64 6.93 -13.43
CA THR A 371 3.82 7.37 -14.20
C THR A 371 4.49 6.13 -14.80
N THR A 372 4.61 6.13 -16.13
CA THR A 372 5.13 4.99 -16.90
C THR A 372 6.50 5.34 -17.48
N ILE A 373 7.48 4.48 -17.25
CA ILE A 373 8.83 4.58 -17.82
C ILE A 373 8.97 3.46 -18.85
N VAL A 374 9.35 3.82 -20.07
CA VAL A 374 9.62 2.89 -21.18
C VAL A 374 11.03 3.12 -21.67
N GLY A 375 11.85 2.08 -21.74
CA GLY A 375 13.23 2.19 -22.21
C GLY A 375 14.08 0.96 -21.95
N ASP A 376 15.35 1.03 -22.30
CA ASP A 376 16.33 0.03 -21.87
C ASP A 376 16.69 0.17 -20.38
N ALA A 377 17.52 -0.75 -19.87
CA ALA A 377 17.91 -0.78 -18.47
C ALA A 377 18.58 0.54 -18.00
N VAL A 378 19.39 1.18 -18.85
CA VAL A 378 20.09 2.42 -18.52
C VAL A 378 19.09 3.57 -18.40
N GLN A 379 18.21 3.71 -19.39
CA GLN A 379 17.16 4.74 -19.40
C GLN A 379 16.21 4.58 -18.21
N VAL A 380 15.82 3.35 -17.88
CA VAL A 380 14.97 3.06 -16.72
C VAL A 380 15.69 3.43 -15.43
N ALA A 381 16.96 3.02 -15.25
CA ALA A 381 17.73 3.34 -14.06
C ALA A 381 17.97 4.85 -13.91
N ASP A 382 18.25 5.58 -15.00
CA ASP A 382 18.35 7.04 -15.02
C ASP A 382 17.04 7.68 -14.55
N ALA A 383 15.91 7.23 -15.10
CA ALA A 383 14.60 7.75 -14.74
C ALA A 383 14.27 7.49 -13.27
N LEU A 384 14.45 6.27 -12.77
CA LEU A 384 14.21 5.93 -11.36
C LEU A 384 15.11 6.72 -10.42
N GLN A 385 16.41 6.83 -10.73
CA GLN A 385 17.33 7.61 -9.93
C GLN A 385 16.93 9.10 -9.90
N SER A 386 16.53 9.65 -11.05
CA SER A 386 16.11 11.05 -11.14
C SER A 386 14.86 11.37 -10.30
N TRP A 387 13.92 10.42 -10.15
CA TRP A 387 12.79 10.58 -9.23
C TRP A 387 13.23 10.63 -7.77
N VAL A 388 14.18 9.78 -7.37
CA VAL A 388 14.73 9.76 -6.01
C VAL A 388 15.47 11.06 -5.71
N ASP A 389 16.35 11.48 -6.62
CA ASP A 389 17.22 12.64 -6.44
C ASP A 389 16.44 13.96 -6.51
N GLU A 390 15.53 14.11 -7.48
CA GLU A 390 14.81 15.37 -7.71
C GLU A 390 13.51 15.49 -6.90
N ALA A 391 12.76 14.40 -6.72
CA ALA A 391 11.50 14.42 -5.96
C ALA A 391 11.69 14.07 -4.48
N GLY A 392 12.84 13.51 -4.10
CA GLY A 392 13.18 13.23 -2.71
C GLY A 392 12.50 12.00 -2.11
N ILE A 393 11.86 11.17 -2.94
CA ILE A 393 11.26 9.89 -2.52
C ILE A 393 12.34 8.89 -2.05
N ASP A 394 11.91 7.82 -1.41
CA ASP A 394 12.78 6.78 -0.85
C ASP A 394 12.69 5.46 -1.64
N GLY A 395 11.66 5.30 -2.47
CA GLY A 395 11.47 4.07 -3.22
C GLY A 395 10.22 4.02 -4.08
N PHE A 396 9.95 2.83 -4.59
CA PHE A 396 8.87 2.58 -5.54
C PHE A 396 8.00 1.38 -5.18
N ASN A 397 6.70 1.54 -5.41
CA ASN A 397 5.74 0.45 -5.56
C ASN A 397 5.61 0.18 -7.07
N LEU A 398 6.33 -0.84 -7.57
CA LEU A 398 6.35 -1.22 -8.98
C LEU A 398 5.06 -1.98 -9.35
N THR A 399 4.21 -1.36 -10.14
CA THR A 399 2.95 -1.96 -10.60
C THR A 399 3.22 -3.07 -11.61
N ARG A 400 2.49 -4.19 -11.54
CA ARG A 400 2.50 -5.17 -12.63
C ARG A 400 1.83 -4.62 -13.90
N THR A 401 2.38 -4.99 -15.06
CA THR A 401 1.67 -4.99 -16.34
C THR A 401 1.29 -6.44 -16.65
N VAL A 402 1.93 -7.07 -17.64
CA VAL A 402 1.82 -8.52 -17.88
C VAL A 402 2.58 -9.25 -16.78
N THR A 403 1.93 -10.14 -16.03
CA THR A 403 2.53 -10.84 -14.87
C THR A 403 2.70 -12.35 -15.13
N PRO A 404 3.84 -12.97 -14.77
CA PRO A 404 4.99 -12.40 -14.06
C PRO A 404 6.03 -11.68 -14.93
N GLU A 405 5.89 -11.70 -16.26
CA GLU A 405 6.88 -11.20 -17.22
C GLU A 405 7.44 -9.81 -16.87
N SER A 406 6.59 -8.85 -16.52
CA SER A 406 7.03 -7.49 -16.15
C SER A 406 7.95 -7.44 -14.92
N TYR A 407 7.75 -8.33 -13.95
CA TYR A 407 8.67 -8.46 -12.81
C TYR A 407 9.96 -9.19 -13.21
N GLU A 408 9.86 -10.25 -14.02
CA GLU A 408 11.03 -10.98 -14.53
C GLU A 408 11.96 -10.04 -15.32
N ASP A 409 11.41 -9.28 -16.26
CA ASP A 409 12.13 -8.30 -17.05
C ASP A 409 12.80 -7.23 -16.17
N PHE A 410 12.09 -6.69 -15.18
CA PHE A 410 12.66 -5.71 -14.26
C PHE A 410 13.82 -6.30 -13.46
N ILE A 411 13.65 -7.53 -12.94
CA ILE A 411 14.67 -8.23 -12.16
C ILE A 411 15.90 -8.53 -13.00
N ASP A 412 15.70 -9.01 -14.22
CA ASP A 412 16.79 -9.50 -15.04
C ASP A 412 17.54 -8.37 -15.76
N LEU A 413 16.88 -7.24 -16.04
CA LEU A 413 17.46 -6.12 -16.81
C LEU A 413 17.78 -4.89 -15.94
N VAL A 414 16.86 -4.47 -15.07
CA VAL A 414 16.98 -3.18 -14.37
C VAL A 414 17.79 -3.32 -13.08
N ILE A 415 17.56 -4.39 -12.31
CA ILE A 415 18.23 -4.58 -11.01
C ILE A 415 19.76 -4.62 -11.13
N PRO A 416 20.37 -5.36 -12.08
CA PRO A 416 21.82 -5.33 -12.27
C PRO A 416 22.36 -3.92 -12.55
N GLU A 417 21.61 -3.11 -13.30
CA GLU A 417 21.98 -1.72 -13.59
C GLU A 417 21.84 -0.81 -12.36
N LEU A 418 20.81 -0.99 -11.52
CA LEU A 418 20.72 -0.26 -10.26
C LEU A 418 21.83 -0.66 -9.27
N GLN A 419 22.23 -1.93 -9.26
CA GLN A 419 23.33 -2.45 -8.44
C GLN A 419 24.69 -1.93 -8.93
N SER A 420 24.95 -1.89 -10.23
CA SER A 420 26.19 -1.36 -10.81
C SER A 420 26.43 0.11 -10.41
N ARG A 421 25.33 0.87 -10.27
CA ARG A 421 25.32 2.27 -9.85
C ARG A 421 25.43 2.48 -8.33
N GLY A 422 25.34 1.40 -7.55
CA GLY A 422 25.34 1.41 -6.10
C GLY A 422 24.11 2.06 -5.47
N ILE A 423 22.96 2.05 -6.15
CA ILE A 423 21.68 2.61 -5.67
C ILE A 423 20.64 1.53 -5.35
N TYR A 424 21.00 0.26 -5.47
CA TYR A 424 20.18 -0.85 -5.04
C TYR A 424 21.04 -1.94 -4.39
N LYS A 425 20.45 -2.62 -3.41
CA LYS A 425 21.15 -3.60 -2.58
C LYS A 425 21.58 -4.82 -3.39
N THR A 426 22.70 -5.43 -3.01
CA THR A 426 23.23 -6.68 -3.61
C THR A 426 22.97 -7.92 -2.76
N ALA A 427 22.51 -7.73 -1.52
CA ALA A 427 22.02 -8.77 -0.62
C ALA A 427 21.00 -8.15 0.35
N TYR A 428 20.19 -8.98 1.00
CA TYR A 428 19.35 -8.52 2.10
C TYR A 428 20.21 -8.22 3.34
N ALA A 429 19.83 -7.18 4.07
CA ALA A 429 20.22 -7.07 5.47
C ALA A 429 19.46 -8.12 6.30
N GLU A 430 20.08 -8.59 7.38
CA GLU A 430 19.43 -9.49 8.34
C GLU A 430 18.37 -8.74 9.16
N GLY A 431 17.41 -9.49 9.70
CA GLY A 431 16.39 -8.97 10.62
C GLY A 431 15.01 -8.76 10.01
N THR A 432 14.17 -8.10 10.78
CA THR A 432 12.75 -7.80 10.50
C THR A 432 12.59 -6.82 9.34
N LEU A 433 11.38 -6.70 8.81
CA LEU A 433 11.05 -5.73 7.75
C LEU A 433 11.37 -4.30 8.20
N ARG A 434 11.04 -3.94 9.45
CA ARG A 434 11.40 -2.62 10.01
C ARG A 434 12.91 -2.38 10.05
N GLU A 435 13.69 -3.37 10.48
CA GLU A 435 15.16 -3.24 10.53
C GLU A 435 15.75 -3.06 9.13
N LYS A 436 15.25 -3.80 8.13
CA LYS A 436 15.67 -3.67 6.73
C LYS A 436 15.38 -2.28 6.14
N LEU A 437 14.24 -1.68 6.48
CA LEU A 437 13.82 -0.38 5.94
C LEU A 437 14.49 0.82 6.63
N PHE A 438 14.78 0.70 7.93
CA PHE A 438 15.20 1.83 8.76
C PHE A 438 16.61 1.70 9.34
N GLY A 439 17.23 0.51 9.31
CA GLY A 439 18.55 0.23 9.91
C GLY A 439 18.60 0.35 11.44
N GLY A 440 17.44 0.47 12.08
CA GLY A 440 17.28 0.59 13.53
C GLY A 440 16.97 -0.77 14.18
N GLY A 441 16.10 -0.77 15.19
CA GLY A 441 15.60 -2.01 15.82
C GLY A 441 14.25 -2.46 15.25
N ALA A 442 13.86 -3.69 15.57
CA ALA A 442 12.60 -4.30 15.14
C ALA A 442 11.33 -3.59 15.62
N ARG A 443 11.42 -2.71 16.63
CA ARG A 443 10.28 -2.03 17.27
C ARG A 443 10.11 -0.61 16.73
N LEU A 444 8.91 -0.05 16.89
CA LEU A 444 8.62 1.35 16.57
C LEU A 444 9.67 2.30 17.17
N GLY A 445 10.09 3.33 16.42
CA GLY A 445 11.01 4.33 16.95
C GLY A 445 10.44 5.07 18.16
N ALA A 446 11.29 5.57 19.06
CA ALA A 446 10.83 6.27 20.28
C ALA A 446 9.98 7.53 20.02
N ARG A 447 10.11 8.14 18.84
CA ARG A 447 9.31 9.30 18.39
C ARG A 447 7.95 8.91 17.80
N HIS A 448 7.73 7.63 17.54
CA HIS A 448 6.47 7.17 16.98
C HIS A 448 5.37 7.16 18.05
N THR A 449 4.15 7.62 17.73
CA THR A 449 3.07 7.73 18.71
C THR A 449 2.77 6.40 19.42
N GLY A 450 2.87 5.28 18.70
CA GLY A 450 2.69 3.93 19.25
C GLY A 450 3.70 3.57 20.37
N ALA A 451 4.88 4.19 20.41
CA ALA A 451 5.88 3.92 21.44
C ALA A 451 5.45 4.40 22.83
N ALA A 452 4.55 5.38 22.92
CA ALA A 452 3.99 5.87 24.19
C ALA A 452 3.11 4.83 24.90
N PHE A 453 2.70 3.75 24.21
CA PHE A 453 1.84 2.71 24.76
C PHE A 453 2.60 1.51 25.35
N ARG A 454 3.94 1.54 25.37
CA ARG A 454 4.77 0.46 25.93
C ARG A 454 4.63 0.26 27.43
N ASP A 455 4.32 1.34 28.15
CA ASP A 455 4.01 1.25 29.57
C ASP A 455 2.62 1.85 29.83
N LEU A 456 1.69 0.98 30.20
CA LEU A 456 0.33 1.36 30.58
C LEU A 456 0.20 1.70 32.08
N SER A 457 1.31 1.75 32.84
CA SER A 457 1.28 1.92 34.32
C SER A 457 0.64 3.23 34.77
N GLY A 458 0.70 4.27 33.93
CA GLY A 458 0.11 5.58 34.20
C GLY A 458 -1.32 5.78 33.70
N GLN A 459 -1.90 4.83 32.96
CA GLN A 459 -3.30 4.88 32.54
C GLN A 459 -4.14 4.25 33.63
N ALA A 460 -4.55 5.07 34.60
CA ALA A 460 -5.40 4.65 35.71
C ALA A 460 -6.67 3.97 35.19
N THR A 461 -7.01 2.86 35.86
CA THR A 461 -8.23 2.04 35.72
C THR A 461 -9.51 2.85 35.63
#